data_AF-A0A5C7UM35-F1
#
_entry.id   AF-A0A5C7UM35-F1
#
_cell.length_a   1.000
_cell.length_b   1.000
_cell.length_c   1.000
_cell.angle_alpha   90.00
_cell.angle_beta   90.00
_cell.angle_gamma   90.00
#
_symmetry.space_group_name_H-M   'P 1'
#
loop_
_entity.id
_entity.type
_entity.pdbx_description
1 polymer ?
#
loop_
_entity_poly.entity_id
_entity_poly.type
_entity_poly.pdbx_seq_one_letter_code
_entity_poly.pdbx_strand_id
1 'polypeptide(L)'
;MSAANNNVPILYINEATINNPINDQIDYLASTEGLKTIKYVYDKFLSKPYTMVNLPGCPASNWDVFLDTPGRRVHRPNHGLVHTLRVANAVKVIAEMYNSRLPKNAQIPPIIIYQQQFRALFSVIGRLNDVGFKESEAYQKKMGLATSMYDDFHKVGLAGQKNT
;
A
#
# COMPACT_ATOMS: atom_id res chain seq x y z
N MET A 1 -11.92 -9.93 32.45
CA MET A 1 -12.14 -8.73 31.62
C MET A 1 -12.06 -9.14 30.16
N SER A 2 -13.00 -8.66 29.36
CA SER A 2 -13.42 -9.17 28.05
C SER A 2 -12.37 -9.04 26.96
N ALA A 3 -12.44 -9.97 26.01
CA ALA A 3 -11.80 -9.95 24.71
C ALA A 3 -11.99 -8.61 23.98
N ALA A 4 -10.91 -8.07 23.43
CA ALA A 4 -10.96 -7.08 22.37
C ALA A 4 -10.63 -7.78 21.06
N ASN A 5 -11.68 -8.06 20.27
CA ASN A 5 -11.58 -8.28 18.83
C ASN A 5 -10.97 -7.02 18.21
N ASN A 6 -9.70 -7.11 17.82
CA ASN A 6 -9.01 -6.13 17.00
C ASN A 6 -9.13 -6.61 15.55
N ASN A 7 -10.26 -6.36 14.87
CA ASN A 7 -10.49 -6.84 13.51
C ASN A 7 -9.66 -6.13 12.45
N VAL A 8 -8.41 -5.69 12.68
CA VAL A 8 -7.51 -5.59 11.51
C VAL A 8 -7.73 -6.90 10.76
N PRO A 9 -7.97 -6.91 9.45
CA PRO A 9 -7.66 -8.10 8.70
C PRO A 9 -6.12 -8.21 8.74
N ILE A 10 -5.55 -8.64 9.86
CA ILE A 10 -4.58 -9.71 9.81
C ILE A 10 -5.40 -10.86 9.23
N LEU A 11 -5.56 -10.84 7.91
CA LEU A 11 -5.87 -12.04 7.16
C LEU A 11 -4.65 -12.92 7.44
N TYR A 12 -4.74 -13.70 8.51
CA TYR A 12 -4.07 -14.98 8.59
C TYR A 12 -4.51 -15.69 7.33
N ILE A 13 -3.68 -15.61 6.29
CA ILE A 13 -3.82 -16.44 5.11
C ILE A 13 -3.58 -17.84 5.66
N ASN A 14 -4.68 -18.51 6.00
CA ASN A 14 -4.65 -19.80 6.67
C ASN A 14 -3.94 -20.79 5.73
N GLU A 15 -2.92 -21.48 6.23
CA GLU A 15 -2.11 -22.44 5.45
C GLU A 15 -2.98 -23.47 4.74
N ALA A 16 -4.14 -23.80 5.31
CA ALA A 16 -5.15 -24.68 4.72
C ALA A 16 -5.69 -24.20 3.35
N THR A 17 -5.67 -22.89 3.08
CA THR A 17 -6.10 -22.31 1.80
C THR A 17 -5.04 -22.49 0.71
N ILE A 18 -3.77 -22.69 1.10
CA ILE A 18 -2.63 -22.82 0.20
C ILE A 18 -2.35 -24.30 -0.13
N ASN A 19 -2.59 -25.22 0.80
CA ASN A 19 -2.35 -26.65 0.62
C ASN A 19 -3.38 -27.39 -0.25
N ASN A 20 -4.25 -26.66 -0.97
CA ASN A 20 -5.09 -27.27 -1.99
C ASN A 20 -4.26 -27.33 -3.29
N PRO A 21 -3.90 -28.50 -3.85
CA PRO A 21 -2.98 -28.63 -4.99
C PRO A 21 -3.45 -27.95 -6.31
N ILE A 22 -4.64 -27.34 -6.31
CA ILE A 22 -5.16 -26.47 -7.38
C ILE A 22 -4.68 -25.01 -7.20
N ASN A 23 -4.24 -24.61 -6.00
CA ASN A 23 -3.95 -23.22 -5.61
C ASN A 23 -2.48 -22.79 -5.74
N ASP A 24 -1.55 -23.69 -6.09
CA ASP A 24 -0.14 -23.36 -6.35
C ASP A 24 0.07 -22.40 -7.54
N GLN A 25 -1.01 -21.98 -8.21
CA GLN A 25 -0.99 -21.07 -9.37
C GLN A 25 -1.71 -19.73 -9.16
N ILE A 26 -2.46 -19.53 -8.08
CA ILE A 26 -3.38 -18.37 -7.99
C ILE A 26 -2.64 -17.16 -7.40
N ASP A 27 -2.27 -16.17 -8.20
CA ASP A 27 -1.77 -14.86 -7.75
C ASP A 27 -2.67 -14.26 -6.64
N TYR A 28 -2.09 -13.72 -5.55
CA TYR A 28 -2.84 -13.07 -4.47
C TYR A 28 -3.83 -12.05 -5.03
N LEU A 29 -3.39 -11.25 -6.00
CA LEU A 29 -4.17 -10.16 -6.57
C LEU A 29 -5.41 -10.64 -7.34
N ALA A 30 -5.40 -11.89 -7.81
CA ALA A 30 -6.53 -12.54 -8.47
C ALA A 30 -7.41 -13.34 -7.49
N SER A 31 -6.99 -13.52 -6.23
CA SER A 31 -7.79 -14.20 -5.22
C SER A 31 -8.99 -13.37 -4.78
N THR A 32 -10.02 -14.03 -4.21
CA THR A 32 -11.18 -13.33 -3.64
C THR A 32 -10.78 -12.30 -2.58
N GLU A 33 -9.81 -12.64 -1.72
CA GLU A 33 -9.33 -11.73 -0.67
C GLU A 33 -8.47 -10.59 -1.23
N GLY A 34 -7.69 -10.85 -2.28
CA GLY A 34 -6.97 -9.82 -3.02
C GLY A 34 -7.93 -8.78 -3.63
N LEU A 35 -8.97 -9.24 -4.33
CA LEU A 35 -9.98 -8.36 -4.94
C LEU A 35 -10.73 -7.52 -3.89
N LYS A 36 -11.11 -8.12 -2.76
CA LYS A 36 -11.72 -7.39 -1.63
C LYS A 36 -10.78 -6.31 -1.09
N THR A 37 -9.49 -6.64 -0.91
CA THR A 37 -8.49 -5.71 -0.39
C THR A 37 -8.22 -4.57 -1.37
N ILE A 38 -8.08 -4.87 -2.66
CA ILE A 38 -7.91 -3.88 -3.74
C ILE A 38 -9.08 -2.89 -3.73
N LYS A 39 -10.32 -3.40 -3.66
CA LYS A 39 -11.51 -2.54 -3.58
C LYS A 39 -11.50 -1.67 -2.33
N TYR A 40 -11.17 -2.24 -1.17
CA TYR A 40 -11.09 -1.50 0.09
C TYR A 40 -10.07 -0.35 0.02
N VAL A 41 -8.83 -0.61 -0.42
CA VAL A 41 -7.79 0.43 -0.48
C VAL A 41 -8.14 1.53 -1.49
N TYR A 42 -8.80 1.17 -2.60
CA TYR A 42 -9.30 2.14 -3.56
C TYR A 42 -10.41 3.03 -2.99
N ASP A 43 -11.49 2.43 -2.49
CA ASP A 43 -12.68 3.15 -2.05
C ASP A 43 -12.42 4.05 -0.84
N LYS A 44 -11.53 3.61 0.06
CA LYS A 44 -11.24 4.31 1.32
C LYS A 44 -10.09 5.31 1.20
N PHE A 45 -9.10 5.07 0.34
CA PHE A 45 -7.87 5.87 0.31
C PHE A 45 -7.48 6.35 -1.09
N LEU A 46 -7.15 5.43 -2.00
CA LEU A 46 -6.45 5.77 -3.25
C LEU A 46 -7.31 6.53 -4.27
N SER A 47 -8.65 6.48 -4.13
CA SER A 47 -9.58 7.29 -4.94
C SER A 47 -9.76 8.72 -4.43
N LYS A 48 -9.31 9.04 -3.20
CA LYS A 48 -9.55 10.32 -2.54
C LYS A 48 -8.55 11.39 -3.01
N PRO A 49 -8.93 12.67 -3.02
CA PRO A 49 -7.96 13.75 -3.27
C PRO A 49 -6.87 13.79 -2.19
N TYR A 50 -5.74 14.41 -2.53
CA TYR A 50 -4.76 14.85 -1.53
C TYR A 50 -5.35 15.97 -0.67
N THR A 51 -4.98 16.02 0.61
CA THR A 51 -5.50 16.99 1.59
C THR A 51 -4.47 18.00 2.05
N MET A 52 -3.17 17.70 1.92
CA MET A 52 -2.06 18.60 2.28
C MET A 52 -1.48 19.30 1.05
N VAL A 53 -2.30 20.11 0.38
CA VAL A 53 -1.95 20.90 -0.80
C VAL A 53 -1.81 22.39 -0.44
N ASN A 54 -1.19 23.18 -1.31
CA ASN A 54 -0.98 24.63 -1.10
C ASN A 54 -0.24 24.99 0.20
N LEU A 55 0.73 24.16 0.61
CA LEU A 55 1.52 24.41 1.82
C LEU A 55 2.45 25.63 1.62
N PRO A 56 2.43 26.62 2.53
CA PRO A 56 3.23 27.84 2.39
C PRO A 56 4.73 27.55 2.28
N GLY A 57 5.35 27.97 1.17
CA GLY A 57 6.78 27.73 0.96
C GLY A 57 7.15 26.28 0.66
N CYS A 58 6.19 25.42 0.29
CA CYS A 58 6.41 24.09 -0.27
C CYS A 58 5.63 23.93 -1.59
N PRO A 59 6.17 24.43 -2.73
CA PRO A 59 5.51 24.29 -4.03
C PRO A 59 5.25 22.83 -4.43
N ALA A 60 6.10 21.91 -3.97
CA ALA A 60 5.96 20.48 -4.21
C ALA A 60 4.64 19.88 -3.67
N SER A 61 3.99 20.55 -2.71
CA SER A 61 2.67 20.13 -2.21
C SER A 61 1.56 20.16 -3.27
N ASN A 62 1.82 20.81 -4.40
CA ASN A 62 0.91 20.90 -5.54
C ASN A 62 1.34 20.04 -6.75
N TRP A 63 2.35 19.17 -6.59
CA TRP A 63 2.72 18.20 -7.63
C TRP A 63 1.69 17.07 -7.70
N ASP A 64 1.37 16.64 -8.93
CA ASP A 64 0.59 15.44 -9.22
C ASP A 64 -0.70 15.30 -8.39
N VAL A 65 -1.42 16.40 -8.15
CA VAL A 65 -2.63 16.40 -7.31
C VAL A 65 -3.75 15.61 -7.98
N PHE A 66 -3.93 15.84 -9.28
CA PHE A 66 -4.88 15.12 -10.11
C PHE A 66 -4.48 15.16 -11.59
N LEU A 67 -5.03 14.23 -12.36
CA LEU A 67 -5.01 14.23 -13.82
C LEU A 67 -6.45 14.25 -14.32
N ASP A 68 -6.80 15.26 -15.11
CA ASP A 68 -8.09 15.30 -15.79
C ASP A 68 -8.03 14.48 -17.08
N THR A 69 -9.02 13.62 -17.26
CA THR A 69 -9.19 12.77 -18.44
C THR A 69 -10.61 12.94 -18.98
N PRO A 70 -10.91 12.60 -20.24
CA PRO A 70 -12.27 12.68 -20.76
C PRO A 70 -13.26 11.95 -19.83
N GLY A 71 -14.20 12.71 -19.28
CA GLY A 71 -15.26 12.18 -18.41
C GLY A 71 -14.90 11.91 -16.95
N ARG A 72 -13.64 12.11 -16.51
CA ARG A 72 -13.28 11.91 -15.09
C ARG A 72 -12.00 12.63 -14.65
N ARG A 73 -11.97 12.97 -13.36
CA ARG A 73 -10.76 13.36 -12.64
C ARG A 73 -10.14 12.14 -11.94
N VAL A 74 -8.84 11.93 -12.14
CA VAL A 74 -8.06 10.91 -11.43
C VAL A 74 -7.24 11.61 -10.35
N HIS A 75 -7.55 11.34 -9.08
CA HIS A 75 -6.75 11.85 -7.98
C HIS A 75 -5.48 11.05 -7.77
N ARG A 76 -4.42 11.71 -7.28
CA ARG A 76 -3.14 11.09 -6.92
C ARG A 76 -2.55 10.24 -8.07
N PRO A 77 -2.48 10.74 -9.32
CA PRO A 77 -2.09 9.95 -10.48
C PRO A 77 -0.75 9.21 -10.34
N ASN A 78 0.22 9.76 -9.58
CA ASN A 78 1.52 9.13 -9.37
C ASN A 78 1.50 7.99 -8.33
N HIS A 79 0.71 8.12 -7.25
CA HIS A 79 0.62 7.16 -6.15
C HIS A 79 -0.80 6.63 -5.91
N GLY A 80 -1.58 6.48 -6.99
CA GLY A 80 -2.93 5.93 -6.96
C GLY A 80 -2.97 4.43 -7.18
N LEU A 81 -4.17 3.89 -7.46
CA LEU A 81 -4.40 2.45 -7.61
C LEU A 81 -3.43 1.76 -8.58
N VAL A 82 -3.14 2.39 -9.71
CA VAL A 82 -2.27 1.79 -10.74
C VAL A 82 -0.85 1.59 -10.21
N HIS A 83 -0.30 2.58 -9.50
CA HIS A 83 1.01 2.44 -8.85
C HIS A 83 1.01 1.27 -7.87
N THR A 84 0.02 1.25 -6.97
CA THR A 84 -0.13 0.21 -5.95
C THR A 84 -0.21 -1.20 -6.54
N LEU A 85 -1.02 -1.40 -7.59
CA LEU A 85 -1.15 -2.70 -8.24
C LEU A 85 0.13 -3.12 -8.97
N ARG A 86 0.85 -2.19 -9.61
CA ARG A 86 2.15 -2.50 -10.24
C ARG A 86 3.17 -2.97 -9.21
N VAL A 87 3.27 -2.28 -8.07
CA VAL A 87 4.18 -2.67 -6.98
C VAL A 87 3.79 -4.03 -6.41
N ALA A 88 2.51 -4.26 -6.12
CA ALA A 88 2.03 -5.53 -5.60
C ALA A 88 2.21 -6.70 -6.58
N ASN A 89 2.06 -6.46 -7.89
CA ASN A 89 2.31 -7.47 -8.91
C ASN A 89 3.81 -7.78 -9.04
N ALA A 90 4.67 -6.76 -8.96
CA ALA A 90 6.12 -6.93 -9.05
C ALA A 90 6.70 -7.83 -7.94
N VAL A 91 6.08 -7.85 -6.75
CA VAL A 91 6.50 -8.72 -5.63
C VAL A 91 6.62 -10.18 -6.06
N LYS A 92 5.60 -10.72 -6.76
CA LYS A 92 5.60 -12.12 -7.20
C LYS A 92 6.70 -12.38 -8.22
N VAL A 93 6.80 -11.53 -9.24
CA VAL A 93 7.80 -11.65 -10.31
C VAL A 93 9.23 -11.58 -9.75
N ILE A 94 9.50 -10.64 -8.86
CA ILE A 94 10.83 -10.49 -8.23
C ILE A 94 11.16 -11.70 -7.37
N ALA A 95 10.19 -12.21 -6.59
CA ALA A 95 10.41 -13.38 -5.75
C ALA A 95 10.66 -14.65 -6.58
N GLU A 96 9.94 -14.85 -7.69
CA GLU A 96 10.19 -15.95 -8.62
C GLU A 96 11.58 -15.84 -9.27
N MET A 97 11.97 -14.65 -9.72
CA MET A 97 13.31 -14.40 -10.24
C MET A 97 14.40 -14.68 -9.21
N TYR A 98 14.19 -14.28 -7.95
CA TYR A 98 15.12 -14.54 -6.86
C TYR A 98 15.20 -16.04 -6.52
N ASN A 99 14.06 -16.71 -6.37
CA ASN A 99 13.96 -18.14 -6.07
C ASN A 99 14.57 -19.02 -7.17
N SER A 100 14.53 -18.59 -8.43
CA SER A 100 15.16 -19.30 -9.55
C SER A 100 16.69 -19.44 -9.41
N ARG A 101 17.31 -18.62 -8.54
CA ARG A 101 18.76 -18.61 -8.27
C ARG A 101 19.14 -19.32 -6.97
N LEU A 102 18.15 -19.85 -6.24
CA LEU A 102 18.36 -20.45 -4.93
C LEU A 102 18.08 -21.96 -4.95
N PRO A 103 18.80 -22.74 -4.12
CA PRO A 103 18.42 -24.13 -3.87
C PRO A 103 17.04 -24.18 -3.22
N LYS A 104 16.28 -25.24 -3.49
CA LYS A 104 14.86 -25.38 -3.08
C LYS A 104 14.61 -25.12 -1.59
N ASN A 105 15.53 -25.55 -0.72
CA ASN A 105 15.44 -25.37 0.73
C ASN A 105 15.73 -23.93 1.21
N ALA A 106 16.20 -23.05 0.34
CA ALA A 106 16.46 -21.64 0.63
C ALA A 106 15.48 -20.69 -0.09
N GLN A 107 14.56 -21.21 -0.91
CA GLN A 107 13.58 -20.40 -1.63
C GLN A 107 12.61 -19.71 -0.65
N ILE A 108 12.20 -18.50 -0.99
CA ILE A 108 11.13 -17.77 -0.31
C ILE A 108 9.84 -18.58 -0.47
N PRO A 109 9.20 -19.01 0.63
CA PRO A 109 7.95 -19.78 0.54
C PRO A 109 6.83 -18.97 -0.12
N PRO A 110 5.94 -19.59 -0.92
CA PRO A 110 4.82 -18.90 -1.55
C PRO A 110 4.00 -18.06 -0.57
N ILE A 111 3.67 -18.58 0.61
CA ILE A 111 2.92 -17.85 1.66
C ILE A 111 3.53 -16.48 2.00
N ILE A 112 4.87 -16.37 2.02
CA ILE A 112 5.54 -15.10 2.30
C ILE A 112 5.35 -14.15 1.13
N ILE A 113 5.44 -14.62 -0.11
CA ILE A 113 5.18 -13.84 -1.32
C ILE A 113 3.75 -13.29 -1.30
N TYR A 114 2.75 -14.13 -1.00
CA TYR A 114 1.34 -13.71 -0.84
C TYR A 114 1.19 -12.60 0.20
N GLN A 115 1.80 -12.76 1.37
CA GLN A 115 1.76 -11.74 2.43
C GLN A 115 2.41 -10.43 2.00
N GLN A 116 3.48 -10.46 1.21
CA GLN A 116 4.12 -9.25 0.69
C GLN A 116 3.27 -8.57 -0.40
N GLN A 117 2.59 -9.33 -1.26
CA GLN A 117 1.64 -8.76 -2.23
C GLN A 117 0.51 -8.04 -1.50
N PHE A 118 -0.04 -8.63 -0.44
CA PHE A 118 -1.04 -7.99 0.42
C PHE A 118 -0.51 -6.68 1.02
N ARG A 119 0.67 -6.70 1.66
CA ARG A 119 1.26 -5.51 2.29
C ARG A 119 1.53 -4.39 1.29
N ALA A 120 1.95 -4.73 0.07
CA ALA A 120 2.20 -3.77 -0.99
C ALA A 120 0.94 -2.96 -1.35
N LEU A 121 -0.28 -3.51 -1.19
CA LEU A 121 -1.53 -2.78 -1.41
C LEU A 121 -1.73 -1.59 -0.47
N PHE A 122 -1.05 -1.57 0.69
CA PHE A 122 -1.13 -0.52 1.70
C PHE A 122 0.06 0.45 1.65
N SER A 123 1.03 0.24 0.76
CA SER A 123 2.32 0.95 0.74
C SER A 123 2.21 2.47 0.64
N VAL A 124 1.17 2.98 -0.02
CA VAL A 124 1.01 4.42 -0.32
C VAL A 124 -0.34 4.99 0.11
N ILE A 125 -1.16 4.24 0.84
CA ILE A 125 -2.53 4.70 1.19
C ILE A 125 -2.54 5.92 2.11
N GLY A 126 -1.46 6.15 2.86
CA GLY A 126 -1.32 7.27 3.81
C GLY A 126 -0.86 8.59 3.19
N ARG A 127 -0.52 8.63 1.88
CA ARG A 127 -0.02 9.87 1.26
C ARG A 127 -1.07 10.99 1.37
N LEU A 128 -0.70 12.16 1.87
CA LEU A 128 -1.59 13.33 1.89
C LEU A 128 -1.24 14.37 0.82
N ASN A 129 -0.11 14.20 0.15
CA ASN A 129 0.37 14.90 -1.04
C ASN A 129 1.46 14.06 -1.75
N ASP A 130 1.99 14.56 -2.87
CA ASP A 130 3.04 13.90 -3.65
C ASP A 130 4.47 14.37 -3.30
N VAL A 131 4.63 15.15 -2.23
CA VAL A 131 5.92 15.73 -1.84
C VAL A 131 6.94 14.63 -1.58
N GLY A 132 8.10 14.68 -2.22
CA GLY A 132 9.20 13.73 -2.01
C GLY A 132 9.79 13.80 -0.60
N PHE A 133 10.59 12.80 -0.22
CA PHE A 133 11.22 12.74 1.10
C PHE A 133 12.06 13.99 1.39
N LYS A 134 12.89 14.41 0.43
CA LYS A 134 13.81 15.55 0.57
C LYS A 134 13.08 16.89 0.72
N GLU A 135 12.06 17.13 -0.10
CA GLU A 135 11.24 18.35 -0.04
C GLU A 135 10.44 18.40 1.27
N SER A 136 9.99 17.23 1.73
CA SER A 136 9.26 17.09 3.00
C SER A 136 10.13 17.45 4.20
N GLU A 137 11.37 16.93 4.24
CA GLU A 137 12.35 17.25 5.28
C GLU A 137 12.69 18.75 5.28
N ALA A 138 12.96 19.33 4.11
CA ALA A 138 13.26 20.75 3.97
C ALA A 138 12.10 21.63 4.47
N TYR A 139 10.86 21.26 4.13
CA TYR A 139 9.67 21.96 4.59
C TYR A 139 9.52 21.88 6.11
N GLN A 140 9.64 20.70 6.72
CA GLN A 140 9.52 20.54 8.17
C GLN A 140 10.57 21.34 8.94
N LYS A 141 11.83 21.29 8.50
CA LYS A 141 12.92 22.08 9.09
C LYS A 141 12.60 23.57 9.08
N LYS A 142 12.05 24.07 7.97
CA LYS A 142 11.61 25.46 7.85
C LYS A 142 10.43 25.78 8.79
N MET A 143 9.51 24.83 8.98
CA MET A 143 8.33 25.00 9.83
C MET A 143 8.58 24.70 11.32
N GLY A 144 9.79 24.31 11.71
CA GLY A 144 10.12 23.93 13.10
C GLY A 144 9.41 22.65 13.57
N LEU A 145 8.99 21.78 12.64
CA LEU A 145 8.32 20.52 12.97
C LEU A 145 9.34 19.41 13.22
N ALA A 146 9.13 18.62 14.28
CA ALA A 146 10.06 17.56 14.71
C ALA A 146 9.81 16.18 14.05
N THR A 147 8.74 16.03 13.27
CA THR A 147 8.32 14.74 12.68
C THR A 147 8.14 14.84 11.18
N SER A 148 8.48 13.76 10.48
CA SER A 148 8.28 13.61 9.05
C SER A 148 6.81 13.77 8.67
N MET A 149 6.48 14.43 7.54
CA MET A 149 5.13 14.33 6.94
C MET A 149 4.79 12.87 6.58
N TYR A 150 5.81 11.99 6.55
CA TYR A 150 5.65 10.56 6.41
C TYR A 150 5.36 9.83 7.73
N ASP A 151 5.60 10.43 8.90
CA ASP A 151 5.36 9.78 10.20
C ASP A 151 3.86 9.63 10.50
N ASP A 152 3.01 10.48 9.92
CA ASP A 152 1.56 10.30 9.95
C ASP A 152 1.08 9.08 9.13
N PHE A 153 1.90 8.53 8.23
CA PHE A 153 1.59 7.23 7.59
C PHE A 153 1.60 6.10 8.60
N HIS A 154 2.49 6.14 9.58
CA HIS A 154 2.51 5.14 10.64
C HIS A 154 1.20 5.17 11.43
N LYS A 155 0.64 6.36 11.67
CA LYS A 155 -0.65 6.53 12.35
C LYS A 155 -1.83 6.05 11.48
N VAL A 156 -1.83 6.27 10.17
CA VAL A 156 -2.88 5.74 9.26
C VAL A 156 -2.78 4.22 9.11
N GLY A 157 -1.58 3.66 9.05
CA GLY A 157 -1.34 2.21 9.08
C GLY A 157 -1.82 1.57 10.39
N LEU A 158 -1.56 2.21 11.54
CA LEU A 158 -2.06 1.79 12.85
C LEU A 158 -3.57 2.05 13.04
N ALA A 159 -4.15 3.08 12.42
CA ALA A 159 -5.60 3.33 12.47
C ALA A 159 -6.38 2.35 11.59
N GLY A 160 -5.81 1.95 10.46
CA GLY A 160 -6.27 0.79 9.68
C GLY A 160 -6.16 -0.52 10.45
N GLN A 161 -5.31 -0.57 11.49
CA GLN A 161 -5.30 -1.66 12.46
C GLN A 161 -6.35 -1.54 13.58
N LYS A 162 -6.79 -0.34 13.93
CA LYS A 162 -7.67 -0.11 15.10
C LYS A 162 -9.16 0.02 14.76
N ASN A 163 -9.53 0.31 13.51
CA ASN A 163 -10.91 0.63 13.12
C ASN A 163 -11.69 -0.52 12.47
N THR A 164 -11.49 -1.70 13.01
CA THR A 164 -12.16 -2.90 12.58
C THR A 164 -12.27 -3.78 13.80
#